data_AF-A0A454VZH8-F1
#
_entry.id   AF-A0A454VZH8-F1
#
_cell.length_a   1.000
_cell.length_b   1.000
_cell.length_c   1.000
_cell.angle_alpha   90.00
_cell.angle_beta   90.00
_cell.angle_gamma   90.00
#
_symmetry.space_group_name_H-M   'P 1'
#
loop_
_entity.id
_entity.type
_entity.pdbx_description
1 polymer ?
#
loop_
_entity_poly.entity_id
_entity_poly.type
_entity_poly.pdbx_seq_one_letter_code
_entity_poly.pdbx_strand_id
1 'polypeptide(L)'
;MPQNAARVTVIMPDGQELQACLYERRRAAVGWQYRVGITGWAAGSGGRAEPAEQSVWRDARHVHPLEGGDYSQIPTLVTPTADGRQAWTVQDLPHRPGHPGARLIHVIGCQPHATPVTLEQALDILRQPRTVPCLECHAATSLPATADPPPPQQDHARLTEGERHTEDRQ
;
A
#
# COMPACT_ATOMS: atom_id res chain seq x y z
N MET A 1 -23.54 -7.67 -5.67
CA MET A 1 -22.92 -6.55 -6.40
C MET A 1 -22.92 -5.33 -5.49
N PRO A 2 -21.80 -4.63 -5.29
CA PRO A 2 -21.81 -3.37 -4.54
C PRO A 2 -22.81 -2.42 -5.20
N GLN A 3 -23.71 -1.82 -4.42
CA GLN A 3 -24.77 -0.95 -4.95
C GLN A 3 -24.25 0.36 -5.55
N ASN A 4 -22.97 0.69 -5.34
CA ASN A 4 -22.32 1.88 -5.90
C ASN A 4 -21.16 1.46 -6.81
N ALA A 5 -21.46 1.25 -8.09
CA ALA A 5 -20.46 0.94 -9.11
C ALA A 5 -20.74 1.75 -10.38
N ALA A 6 -19.71 2.37 -10.95
CA ALA A 6 -19.79 3.13 -12.19
C ALA A 6 -18.87 2.51 -13.24
N ARG A 7 -19.22 2.57 -14.52
CA ARG A 7 -18.38 1.97 -15.56
C ARG A 7 -17.25 2.89 -15.98
N VAL A 8 -16.06 2.32 -16.16
CA VAL A 8 -14.84 3.02 -16.58
C VAL A 8 -14.07 2.19 -17.61
N THR A 9 -13.22 2.85 -18.37
CA THR A 9 -12.16 2.19 -19.15
C THR A 9 -10.87 2.19 -18.34
N VAL A 10 -10.21 1.04 -18.23
CA VAL A 10 -8.91 0.89 -17.57
C VAL A 10 -7.86 0.57 -18.63
N ILE A 11 -6.75 1.30 -18.62
CA ILE A 11 -5.58 1.04 -19.45
C ILE A 11 -4.63 0.13 -18.69
N MET A 12 -4.36 -1.04 -19.25
CA MET A 12 -3.41 -2.01 -18.70
C MET A 12 -1.96 -1.60 -19.02
N PRO A 13 -0.95 -2.14 -18.33
CA PRO A 13 0.45 -1.77 -18.54
C PRO A 13 0.97 -1.99 -19.96
N ASP A 14 0.36 -2.90 -20.71
CA ASP A 14 0.65 -3.19 -22.12
C ASP A 14 -0.10 -2.26 -23.10
N GLY A 15 -0.87 -1.30 -22.58
CA GLY A 15 -1.70 -0.38 -23.36
C GLY A 15 -3.09 -0.92 -23.72
N GLN A 16 -3.43 -2.15 -23.31
CA GLN A 16 -4.75 -2.70 -23.59
C GLN A 16 -5.85 -1.95 -22.82
N GLU A 17 -6.95 -1.64 -23.49
CA GLU A 17 -8.13 -1.03 -22.85
C GLU A 17 -9.14 -2.09 -22.42
N LEU A 18 -9.55 -2.04 -21.15
CA LEU A 18 -10.53 -2.94 -20.57
C LEU A 18 -11.72 -2.17 -20.00
N GLN A 19 -12.91 -2.73 -20.17
CA GLN A 19 -14.11 -2.24 -19.50
C GLN A 19 -14.17 -2.78 -18.07
N ALA A 20 -14.34 -1.90 -17.10
CA ALA A 20 -14.31 -2.23 -15.68
C ALA A 20 -15.39 -1.48 -14.89
N CYS A 21 -15.60 -1.92 -13.67
CA CYS A 21 -16.45 -1.24 -12.69
C CYS A 21 -15.58 -0.48 -11.68
N LEU A 22 -15.77 0.82 -11.56
CA LEU A 22 -15.22 1.67 -10.50
C LEU A 22 -16.10 1.53 -9.25
N TYR A 23 -15.50 1.13 -8.14
CA TYR A 23 -16.19 0.99 -6.85
C TYR A 23 -15.84 2.07 -5.85
N GLU A 24 -14.58 2.49 -5.79
CA GLU A 24 -14.09 3.39 -4.72
C GLU A 24 -12.97 4.28 -5.26
N ARG A 25 -12.78 5.45 -4.65
CA ARG A 25 -11.64 6.34 -4.91
C ARG A 25 -10.95 6.71 -3.62
N ARG A 26 -9.63 6.89 -3.64
CA ARG A 26 -8.85 7.33 -2.49
C ARG A 26 -7.73 8.28 -2.91
N ARG A 27 -7.27 9.12 -1.99
CA ARG A 27 -6.14 10.02 -2.22
C ARG A 27 -4.87 9.45 -1.59
N ALA A 28 -3.98 8.86 -2.40
CA ALA A 28 -2.66 8.43 -1.95
C ALA A 28 -1.64 9.58 -1.96
N ALA A 29 -0.46 9.36 -1.41
CA ALA A 29 0.63 10.34 -1.41
C ALA A 29 1.01 10.81 -2.82
N VAL A 30 0.93 9.90 -3.80
CA VAL A 30 1.27 10.14 -5.21
C VAL A 30 0.11 10.67 -6.06
N GLY A 31 -1.09 10.79 -5.50
CA GLY A 31 -2.29 11.26 -6.20
C GLY A 31 -3.52 10.38 -6.00
N TRP A 32 -4.49 10.52 -6.90
CA TRP A 32 -5.74 9.76 -6.84
C TRP A 32 -5.55 8.32 -7.31
N GLN A 33 -6.14 7.40 -6.57
CA GLN A 33 -6.24 5.99 -6.93
C GLN A 33 -7.69 5.54 -6.91
N TYR A 34 -8.03 4.64 -7.82
CA TYR A 34 -9.37 4.12 -8.05
C TYR A 34 -9.38 2.60 -7.94
N ARG A 35 -10.34 2.07 -7.19
CA ARG A 35 -10.55 0.63 -7.08
C ARG A 35 -11.48 0.19 -8.18
N VAL A 36 -10.97 -0.64 -9.07
CA VAL A 36 -11.70 -1.14 -10.24
C VAL A 36 -11.83 -2.66 -10.18
N GLY A 37 -13.00 -3.18 -10.53
CA GLY A 37 -13.24 -4.59 -10.79
C GLY A 37 -13.09 -4.88 -12.27
N ILE A 38 -12.16 -5.76 -12.60
CA ILE A 38 -11.92 -6.25 -13.96
C ILE A 38 -12.40 -7.68 -14.04
N THR A 39 -13.36 -7.97 -14.92
CA THR A 39 -13.84 -9.32 -15.15
C THR A 39 -12.92 -10.04 -16.13
N GLY A 40 -12.30 -11.11 -15.67
CA GLY A 40 -11.51 -12.04 -16.48
C GLY A 40 -12.04 -13.46 -16.39
N TRP A 41 -11.40 -14.37 -17.12
CA TRP A 41 -11.66 -15.80 -17.00
C TRP A 41 -10.64 -16.44 -16.07
N ALA A 42 -11.12 -17.18 -15.06
CA ALA A 42 -10.29 -17.93 -14.14
C ALA A 42 -10.62 -19.42 -14.20
N ALA A 43 -9.69 -20.27 -13.75
CA ALA A 43 -9.95 -21.70 -13.62
C ALA A 43 -10.97 -21.95 -12.49
N GLY A 44 -12.15 -22.47 -12.85
CA GLY A 44 -13.17 -22.89 -11.91
C GLY A 44 -12.84 -24.25 -11.28
N SER A 45 -13.50 -24.57 -10.17
CA SER A 45 -13.28 -25.81 -9.40
C SER A 45 -13.58 -27.09 -10.19
N GLY A 46 -14.42 -27.00 -11.23
CA GLY A 46 -14.72 -28.09 -12.16
C GLY A 46 -13.79 -28.20 -13.38
N GLY A 47 -12.67 -27.46 -13.40
CA GLY A 47 -11.74 -27.43 -14.54
C GLY A 47 -12.26 -26.66 -15.76
N ARG A 48 -13.42 -26.01 -15.64
CA ARG A 48 -13.98 -25.13 -16.67
C ARG A 48 -13.62 -23.68 -16.35
N ALA A 49 -13.39 -22.88 -17.39
CA ALA A 49 -13.17 -21.45 -17.22
C ALA A 49 -14.47 -20.77 -16.75
N GLU A 50 -14.38 -19.97 -15.69
CA GLU A 50 -15.49 -19.22 -15.11
C GLU A 50 -15.15 -17.73 -15.05
N PRO A 51 -16.12 -16.83 -15.25
CA PRO A 51 -15.90 -15.41 -15.09
C PRO A 51 -15.60 -15.10 -13.63
N ALA A 52 -14.48 -14.45 -13.37
CA ALA A 52 -14.06 -14.01 -12.06
C ALA A 52 -13.70 -12.52 -12.11
N GLU A 53 -14.17 -11.77 -11.12
CA GLU A 53 -13.80 -10.37 -10.97
C GLU A 53 -12.55 -10.25 -10.11
N GLN A 54 -11.53 -9.58 -10.64
CA GLN A 54 -10.37 -9.17 -9.89
C GLN A 54 -10.47 -7.68 -9.55
N SER A 55 -10.49 -7.37 -8.27
CA SER A 55 -10.44 -6.00 -7.76
C SER A 55 -8.99 -5.52 -7.64
N VAL A 56 -8.66 -4.39 -8.25
CA VAL A 56 -7.32 -3.78 -8.17
C VAL A 56 -7.41 -2.26 -7.96
N TRP A 57 -6.43 -1.70 -7.26
CA TRP A 57 -6.25 -0.24 -7.22
C TRP A 57 -5.40 0.20 -8.41
N ARG A 58 -5.81 1.27 -9.09
CA ARG A 58 -5.10 1.87 -10.21
C ARG A 58 -4.93 3.37 -10.00
N ASP A 59 -3.79 3.90 -10.43
CA ASP A 59 -3.62 5.35 -10.50
C ASP A 59 -4.63 5.96 -11.48
N ALA A 60 -5.14 7.14 -11.14
CA ALA A 60 -6.17 7.82 -11.92
C ALA A 60 -5.78 8.03 -13.40
N ARG A 61 -4.48 8.15 -13.72
CA ARG A 61 -3.99 8.28 -15.10
C ARG A 61 -4.27 7.06 -16.00
N HIS A 62 -4.56 5.91 -15.41
CA HIS A 62 -4.86 4.68 -16.16
C HIS A 62 -6.37 4.36 -16.17
N VAL A 63 -7.21 5.25 -15.64
CA VAL A 63 -8.65 5.00 -15.51
C VAL A 63 -9.42 6.19 -16.08
N HIS A 64 -10.15 5.92 -17.15
CA HIS A 64 -10.92 6.91 -17.88
C HIS A 64 -12.41 6.72 -17.62
N PRO A 65 -13.13 7.78 -17.23
CA PRO A 65 -14.58 7.70 -17.13
C PRO A 65 -15.19 7.43 -18.50
N LEU A 66 -16.23 6.61 -18.54
CA LEU A 66 -17.10 6.55 -19.71
C LEU A 66 -18.02 7.77 -19.76
N GLU A 67 -18.28 8.22 -20.98
CA GLU A 67 -19.21 9.30 -21.26
C GLU A 67 -20.62 8.95 -20.76
N GLY A 68 -21.29 9.91 -20.12
CA GLY A 68 -22.63 9.74 -19.56
C GLY A 68 -22.73 8.92 -18.28
N GLY A 69 -21.60 8.47 -17.68
CA GLY A 69 -21.62 7.77 -16.40
C GLY A 69 -21.94 8.69 -15.21
N ASP A 70 -22.75 8.21 -14.26
CA ASP A 70 -22.92 8.86 -12.96
C ASP A 70 -21.89 8.31 -11.95
N TYR A 71 -21.05 9.21 -11.42
CA TYR A 71 -20.00 8.89 -10.46
C TYR A 71 -20.24 9.54 -9.09
N SER A 72 -21.40 10.17 -8.89
CA SER A 72 -21.75 10.87 -7.65
C SER A 72 -21.77 9.93 -6.44
N GLN A 73 -22.16 8.67 -6.67
CA GLN A 73 -22.29 7.65 -5.64
C GLN A 73 -20.98 6.89 -5.34
N ILE A 74 -19.89 7.18 -6.06
CA ILE A 74 -18.61 6.49 -5.83
C ILE A 74 -17.96 7.02 -4.55
N PRO A 75 -17.85 6.20 -3.49
CA PRO A 75 -17.30 6.63 -2.22
C PRO A 75 -15.84 7.07 -2.35
N THR A 76 -15.54 8.19 -1.71
CA THR A 76 -14.16 8.65 -1.48
C THR A 76 -13.68 8.14 -0.14
N LEU A 77 -12.78 7.17 -0.15
CA LEU A 77 -12.06 6.74 1.03
C LEU A 77 -11.00 7.78 1.41
N VAL A 78 -11.01 8.18 2.66
CA VAL A 78 -9.91 8.94 3.25
C VAL A 78 -8.78 7.95 3.46
N THR A 79 -7.70 8.08 2.69
CA THR A 79 -6.47 7.35 3.00
C THR A 79 -6.03 7.81 4.39
N PRO A 80 -5.86 6.90 5.36
CA PRO A 80 -5.36 7.28 6.67
C PRO A 80 -4.07 8.08 6.50
N THR A 81 -4.06 9.33 6.98
CA THR A 81 -2.80 10.03 7.18
C THR A 81 -2.01 9.23 8.21
N ALA A 82 -0.68 9.26 8.11
CA ALA A 82 0.23 8.56 9.00
C ALA A 82 0.10 8.99 10.48
N ASP A 83 -0.82 9.90 10.81
CA ASP A 83 -1.13 10.43 12.13
C ASP A 83 -1.94 9.45 13.03
N GLY A 84 -1.72 8.14 12.87
CA GLY A 84 -2.22 7.13 13.81
C GLY A 84 -3.50 6.37 13.42
N ARG A 85 -4.01 6.53 12.19
CA ARG A 85 -5.01 5.59 11.63
C ARG A 85 -4.34 4.53 10.78
N GLN A 86 -4.74 3.27 10.97
CA GLN A 86 -4.16 2.08 10.34
C GLN A 86 -4.19 2.18 8.80
N ALA A 87 -3.05 2.51 8.17
CA ALA A 87 -2.92 2.63 6.72
C ALA A 87 -2.58 1.30 6.03
N TRP A 88 -2.28 0.26 6.82
CA TRP A 88 -1.83 -1.04 6.34
C TRP A 88 -2.71 -2.17 6.88
N THR A 89 -2.77 -3.26 6.15
CA THR A 89 -3.38 -4.52 6.58
C THR A 89 -2.40 -5.66 6.37
N VAL A 90 -2.53 -6.74 7.14
CA VAL A 90 -1.75 -7.97 7.00
C VAL A 90 -2.65 -9.12 6.55
N GLN A 91 -2.20 -9.87 5.55
CA GLN A 91 -2.80 -11.12 5.13
C GLN A 91 -1.86 -12.28 5.47
N ASP A 92 -2.36 -13.26 6.20
CA ASP A 92 -1.65 -14.52 6.43
C ASP A 92 -2.01 -15.51 5.33
N LEU A 93 -1.00 -15.96 4.57
CA LEU A 93 -1.12 -17.02 3.59
C LEU A 93 -0.82 -18.36 4.27
N PRO A 94 -1.80 -19.29 4.32
CA PRO A 94 -1.65 -20.54 5.06
C PRO A 94 -0.56 -21.43 4.45
N HIS A 95 0.03 -22.27 5.31
CA HIS A 95 0.93 -23.32 4.87
C HIS A 95 0.17 -24.35 4.01
N ARG A 96 0.76 -24.74 2.87
CA ARG A 96 0.24 -25.80 2.00
C ARG A 96 1.42 -26.64 1.46
N PRO A 97 1.21 -27.89 1.02
CA PRO A 97 2.30 -28.70 0.48
C PRO A 97 3.09 -27.94 -0.60
N GLY A 98 4.41 -27.84 -0.44
CA GLY A 98 5.30 -27.08 -1.33
C GLY A 98 5.37 -25.56 -1.12
N HIS A 99 4.58 -24.99 -0.20
CA HIS A 99 4.60 -23.56 0.10
C HIS A 99 4.54 -23.31 1.62
N PRO A 100 5.62 -22.79 2.24
CA PRO A 100 5.75 -22.73 3.69
C PRO A 100 4.82 -21.73 4.42
N GLY A 101 3.84 -21.15 3.74
CA GLY A 101 3.06 -20.01 4.23
C GLY A 101 3.88 -18.72 4.21
N ALA A 102 3.20 -17.57 4.18
CA ALA A 102 3.83 -16.25 4.13
C ALA A 102 2.89 -15.19 4.71
N ARG A 103 3.43 -14.01 5.02
CA ARG A 103 2.63 -12.85 5.41
C ARG A 103 2.80 -11.75 4.39
N LEU A 104 1.69 -11.16 3.96
CA LEU A 104 1.69 -10.03 3.02
C LEU A 104 1.23 -8.77 3.73
N ILE A 105 2.03 -7.71 3.64
CA ILE A 105 1.62 -6.37 4.07
C ILE A 105 0.99 -5.64 2.88
N HIS A 106 -0.23 -5.16 3.06
CA HIS A 106 -0.99 -4.43 2.05
C HIS A 106 -1.22 -2.99 2.50
N VAL A 107 -1.43 -2.10 1.55
CA VAL A 107 -2.13 -0.83 1.83
C VAL A 107 -3.60 -1.16 2.09
N ILE A 108 -4.22 -0.47 3.05
CA ILE A 108 -5.64 -0.64 3.39
C ILE A 108 -6.53 -0.64 2.13
N GLY A 109 -7.49 -1.57 2.08
CA GLY A 109 -8.42 -1.72 0.95
C GLY A 109 -7.86 -2.49 -0.26
N CYS A 110 -6.58 -2.89 -0.27
CA CYS A 110 -6.08 -3.82 -1.30
C CYS A 110 -6.63 -5.24 -1.10
N GLN A 111 -6.57 -5.76 0.13
CA GLN A 111 -7.13 -7.06 0.48
C GLN A 111 -8.30 -6.88 1.47
N PRO A 112 -9.56 -7.13 1.06
CA PRO A 112 -10.75 -6.80 1.86
C PRO A 112 -10.85 -7.53 3.20
N HIS A 113 -10.20 -8.70 3.31
CA HIS A 113 -10.24 -9.56 4.50
C HIS A 113 -8.93 -9.54 5.29
N ALA A 114 -7.97 -8.70 4.91
CA ALA A 114 -6.71 -8.57 5.63
C ALA A 114 -6.91 -7.76 6.93
N THR A 115 -6.18 -8.13 7.98
CA THR A 115 -6.31 -7.54 9.31
C THR A 115 -5.62 -6.18 9.37
N PRO A 116 -6.30 -5.10 9.79
CA PRO A 116 -5.67 -3.78 9.96
C PRO A 116 -4.52 -3.78 10.96
N VAL A 117 -3.44 -3.06 10.65
CA VAL A 117 -2.25 -2.92 11.50
C VAL A 117 -1.74 -1.47 11.52
N THR A 118 -1.07 -1.07 12.61
CA THR A 118 -0.37 0.21 12.70
C THR A 118 0.93 0.19 11.89
N LEU A 119 1.59 1.35 11.76
CA LEU A 119 2.90 1.44 11.11
C LEU A 119 3.94 0.58 11.83
N GLU A 120 4.02 0.71 13.15
CA GLU A 120 4.99 -0.02 13.99
C GLU A 120 4.77 -1.53 13.83
N GLN A 121 3.51 -1.97 13.88
CA GLN A 121 3.15 -3.36 13.65
C GLN A 121 3.54 -3.83 12.25
N ALA A 122 3.30 -3.03 11.21
CA ALA A 122 3.69 -3.38 9.85
C ALA A 122 5.21 -3.56 9.71
N LEU A 123 6.01 -2.65 10.30
CA LEU A 123 7.47 -2.73 10.32
C LEU A 123 7.97 -3.93 11.12
N ASP A 124 7.36 -4.23 12.27
CA ASP A 124 7.69 -5.40 13.09
C ASP A 124 7.37 -6.71 12.36
N ILE A 125 6.24 -6.77 11.64
CA ILE A 125 5.87 -7.93 10.84
C ILE A 125 6.85 -8.12 9.68
N LEU A 126 7.33 -7.05 9.04
CA LEU A 126 8.31 -7.12 7.94
C LEU A 126 9.68 -7.66 8.38
N ARG A 127 10.03 -7.54 9.65
CA ARG A 127 11.25 -8.14 10.21
C ARG A 127 11.12 -9.66 10.39
N GLN A 128 9.92 -10.22 10.32
CA GLN A 128 9.68 -11.65 10.49
C GLN A 128 10.01 -12.42 9.19
N PRO A 129 10.52 -13.67 9.30
CA PRO A 129 10.78 -14.50 8.13
C PRO A 129 9.52 -14.70 7.28
N ARG A 130 9.69 -14.68 5.95
CA ARG A 130 8.61 -14.92 4.97
C ARG A 130 7.47 -13.89 5.03
N THR A 131 7.78 -12.67 5.49
CA THR A 131 6.93 -11.50 5.30
C THR A 131 7.44 -10.67 4.14
N VAL A 132 6.55 -10.24 3.24
CA VAL A 132 6.89 -9.29 2.17
C VAL A 132 5.79 -8.24 1.98
N PRO A 133 6.11 -7.04 1.50
CA PRO A 133 5.09 -6.11 1.03
C PRO A 133 4.40 -6.65 -0.22
N CYS A 134 3.09 -6.45 -0.31
CA CYS A 134 2.29 -6.83 -1.46
C CYS A 134 2.71 -6.00 -2.69
N LEU A 135 3.07 -6.71 -3.76
CA LEU A 135 3.50 -6.10 -5.02
C LEU A 135 2.33 -5.45 -5.77
N GLU A 136 1.12 -6.01 -5.69
CA GLU A 136 -0.04 -5.51 -6.43
C GLU A 136 -0.48 -4.11 -6.00
N CYS A 137 -0.45 -3.82 -4.69
CA CYS A 137 -0.73 -2.48 -4.18
C CYS A 137 0.52 -1.62 -3.98
N HIS A 138 1.70 -2.12 -4.40
CA HIS A 138 2.99 -1.48 -4.17
C HIS A 138 3.19 -1.06 -2.71
N ALA A 139 2.86 -1.93 -1.75
CA ALA A 139 2.88 -1.58 -0.33
C ALA A 139 4.25 -1.09 0.17
N ALA A 140 5.34 -1.48 -0.49
CA ALA A 140 6.68 -1.00 -0.17
C ALA A 140 6.82 0.53 -0.28
N THR A 141 6.11 1.18 -1.21
CA THR A 141 6.23 2.63 -1.43
C THR A 141 5.40 3.47 -0.47
N SER A 142 4.46 2.85 0.25
CA SER A 142 3.66 3.50 1.28
C SER A 142 4.28 3.39 2.67
N LEU A 143 5.25 2.48 2.84
CA LEU A 143 6.02 2.36 4.07
C LEU A 143 7.12 3.43 4.06
N PRO A 144 7.43 4.04 5.22
CA PRO A 144 8.61 4.88 5.30
C PRO A 144 9.82 4.06 4.89
N ALA A 145 10.74 4.68 4.15
CA ALA A 145 12.05 4.09 3.91
C ALA A 145 12.58 3.65 5.29
N THR A 146 12.92 2.38 5.42
CA THR A 146 13.56 1.88 6.63
C THR A 146 14.83 2.69 6.74
N ALA A 147 14.88 3.66 7.67
CA ALA A 147 16.07 4.45 7.86
C ALA A 147 17.21 3.47 8.12
N ASP A 148 18.28 3.58 7.33
CA ASP A 148 19.55 3.00 7.70
C ASP A 148 19.82 3.31 9.18
N PRO A 149 20.43 2.39 9.95
CA PRO A 149 20.89 2.74 11.28
C PRO A 149 21.71 4.03 11.17
N PRO A 150 21.46 5.03 12.04
CA PRO A 150 22.23 6.26 12.00
C PRO A 150 23.72 5.88 12.03
N PRO A 151 24.57 6.47 11.15
CA PRO A 151 26.00 6.21 11.19
C PRO A 151 26.48 6.46 12.62
N PRO A 152 27.40 5.62 13.15
CA PRO A 152 27.84 5.74 14.53
C PRO A 152 28.25 7.18 14.77
N GLN A 153 27.57 7.80 15.74
CA GLN A 153 27.80 9.17 16.15
C GLN A 153 29.28 9.26 16.49
N GLN A 154 30.07 9.92 15.64
CA GLN A 154 31.44 10.21 15.96
C GLN A 154 31.38 11.12 17.18
N ASP A 155 31.82 10.55 18.30
CA ASP A 155 32.04 11.26 19.54
C ASP A 155 33.04 12.36 19.20
N HIS A 156 32.53 13.56 18.89
CA HIS A 156 33.36 14.75 18.81
C HIS A 156 33.82 15.00 20.24
N ALA A 157 34.94 14.37 20.58
CA ALA A 157 35.75 14.69 21.72
C ALA A 157 35.93 16.21 21.70
N ARG A 158 35.20 16.83 22.63
CA ARG A 158 35.27 18.22 23.00
C ARG A 158 36.69 18.44 23.50
N LEU A 159 37.62 18.75 22.60
CA LEU A 159 38.91 19.33 22.97
C LEU A 159 38.57 20.69 23.55
N THR A 160 38.53 20.71 24.87
CA THR A 160 38.33 21.86 25.72
C THR A 160 39.33 22.93 25.36
N GLU A 161 38.80 24.10 24.99
CA GLU A 161 39.52 25.37 24.99
C GLU A 161 40.10 25.56 26.41
N GLY A 162 41.43 25.44 26.50
CA GLY A 162 42.18 25.72 27.71
C GLY A 162 42.03 27.19 28.09
N GLU A 163 41.54 27.38 29.30
CA GLU A 163 41.27 28.62 30.00
C GLU A 163 42.39 29.68 29.88
N ARG A 164 41.93 30.90 29.57
CA ARG A 164 42.63 32.15 29.87
C ARG A 164 42.78 32.28 31.39
N HIS A 165 44.01 32.23 31.87
CA HIS A 165 44.36 32.62 33.23
C HIS A 165 44.62 34.14 33.24
N THR A 166 43.69 34.89 33.81
CA THR A 166 43.90 36.26 34.31
C THR A 166 43.70 36.26 35.82
N GLU A 167 44.33 37.24 36.46
CA GLU A 167 44.41 37.54 37.91
C GLU A 167 45.53 36.83 38.68
N ASP A 168 46.30 37.47 39.55
CA ASP A 168 46.60 38.87 39.88
C ASP A 168 47.72 38.78 40.93
N ARG A 169 48.73 39.66 40.91
CA ARG A 169 49.50 39.94 42.14
C ARG A 169 50.23 41.28 42.05
N GLN A 170 49.74 42.19 42.89
CA GLN A 170 50.45 43.32 43.49
C GLN A 170 51.72 42.87 44.23
#